data_AF-A0A6M0C373-F1
#
_entry.id   AF-A0A6M0C373-F1
#
_cell.length_a   1.000
_cell.length_b   1.000
_cell.length_c   1.000
_cell.angle_alpha   90.00
_cell.angle_beta   90.00
_cell.angle_gamma   90.00
#
_symmetry.space_group_name_H-M   'P 1'
#
loop_
_entity.id
_entity.type
_entity.pdbx_description
1 polymer ?
#
loop_
_entity_poly.entity_id
_entity_poly.type
_entity_poly.pdbx_seq_one_letter_code
_entity_poly.pdbx_strand_id
1 'polypeptide(L)'
;GPTNAEASQAQSFVFLVRDQKLGANIGSAQGPTGLGKYLMRSPTGEIIFGGETMRFWDFRGPWLEPLRGPNGLDLNKLKNDIQPWQVRRAAEYMTHAPNGSINSVGGIITDINGFNYVNPRAWLAAAHFILGFFFLIGHLWHAGRARAAEGGFEKGLDRETEPVLSMTNLD
;
A
#
# COMPACT_ATOMS: atom_id res chain seq x y z
N GLY A 1 6.32 -3.29 -12.04
CA GLY A 1 6.23 -4.22 -10.89
C GLY A 1 4.87 -4.09 -10.20
N PRO A 2 4.49 -5.08 -9.37
CA PRO A 2 3.23 -5.09 -8.64
C PRO A 2 3.18 -3.97 -7.59
N THR A 3 1.97 -3.56 -7.20
CA THR A 3 1.77 -2.80 -5.95
C THR A 3 1.96 -3.72 -4.74
N ASN A 4 2.04 -3.17 -3.52
CA ASN A 4 2.13 -4.01 -2.32
C ASN A 4 0.86 -4.85 -2.12
N ALA A 5 -0.31 -4.23 -2.32
CA ALA A 5 -1.60 -4.92 -2.30
C ALA A 5 -1.65 -6.06 -3.33
N GLU A 6 -1.20 -5.81 -4.56
CA GLU A 6 -1.16 -6.81 -5.63
C GLU A 6 -0.22 -7.98 -5.33
N ALA A 7 0.99 -7.71 -4.82
CA ALA A 7 1.95 -8.75 -4.44
C ALA A 7 1.43 -9.61 -3.27
N SER A 8 0.76 -8.98 -2.30
CA SER A 8 0.13 -9.68 -1.18
C SER A 8 -1.03 -10.58 -1.62
N GLN A 9 -1.92 -10.08 -2.49
CA GLN A 9 -3.01 -10.89 -3.06
C GLN A 9 -2.46 -12.02 -3.93
N ALA A 10 -1.39 -11.76 -4.68
CA ALA A 10 -0.71 -12.77 -5.49
C ALA A 10 -0.12 -13.91 -4.64
N GLN A 11 0.47 -13.60 -3.47
CA GLN A 11 0.93 -14.62 -2.52
C GLN A 11 -0.21 -15.55 -2.09
N SER A 12 -1.34 -14.99 -1.65
CA SER A 12 -2.51 -15.79 -1.25
C SER A 12 -3.04 -16.65 -2.39
N PHE A 13 -3.10 -16.10 -3.61
CA PHE A 13 -3.52 -16.84 -4.79
C PHE A 13 -2.59 -18.03 -5.11
N VAL A 14 -1.27 -17.83 -5.08
CA VAL A 14 -0.28 -18.89 -5.37
C VAL A 14 -0.44 -20.06 -4.40
N PHE A 15 -0.55 -19.80 -3.10
CA PHE A 15 -0.70 -20.85 -2.10
C PHE A 15 -2.07 -21.53 -2.15
N LEU A 16 -3.14 -20.78 -2.44
CA LEU A 16 -4.47 -21.35 -2.68
C LEU A 16 -4.43 -22.33 -3.85
N VAL A 17 -3.85 -21.94 -5.00
CA VAL A 17 -3.73 -22.81 -6.18
C VAL A 17 -2.90 -24.05 -5.88
N ARG A 18 -1.77 -23.90 -5.19
CA ARG A 18 -0.91 -25.02 -4.80
C ARG A 18 -1.69 -26.01 -3.92
N ASP A 19 -2.34 -25.53 -2.88
CA ASP A 19 -3.00 -26.40 -1.91
C ASP A 19 -4.26 -27.05 -2.50
N GLN A 20 -4.99 -26.35 -3.37
CA GLN A 20 -6.09 -26.94 -4.13
C GLN A 20 -5.61 -28.09 -5.03
N LYS A 21 -4.46 -27.94 -5.70
CA LYS A 21 -3.85 -29.02 -6.49
C LYS A 21 -3.39 -30.21 -5.64
N LEU A 22 -3.09 -29.99 -4.36
CA LEU A 22 -2.79 -31.03 -3.38
C LEU A 22 -4.06 -31.66 -2.76
N GLY A 23 -5.26 -31.25 -3.21
CA GLY A 23 -6.53 -31.81 -2.76
C GLY A 23 -7.19 -31.06 -1.59
N ALA A 24 -6.70 -29.88 -1.21
CA ALA A 24 -7.33 -29.09 -0.16
C ALA A 24 -8.66 -28.47 -0.62
N ASN A 25 -9.69 -28.56 0.21
CA ASN A 25 -10.96 -27.86 0.01
C ASN A 25 -10.85 -26.39 0.44
N ILE A 26 -10.46 -25.52 -0.49
CA ILE A 26 -10.17 -24.10 -0.22
C ILE A 26 -11.35 -23.29 0.36
N GLY A 27 -12.59 -23.72 0.10
CA GLY A 27 -13.80 -23.05 0.59
C GLY A 27 -14.24 -23.45 2.01
N SER A 28 -13.73 -24.56 2.54
CA SER A 28 -14.08 -25.08 3.87
C SER A 28 -12.86 -25.24 4.80
N ALA A 29 -11.66 -24.89 4.34
CA ALA A 29 -10.46 -24.96 5.14
C ALA A 29 -10.44 -23.85 6.20
N GLN A 30 -10.66 -24.22 7.45
CA GLN A 30 -10.54 -23.33 8.60
C GLN A 30 -9.07 -23.11 8.97
N GLY A 31 -8.70 -21.85 9.18
CA GLY A 31 -7.39 -21.45 9.70
C GLY A 31 -7.35 -21.47 11.24
N PRO A 32 -6.17 -21.26 11.84
CA PRO A 32 -5.98 -21.36 13.30
C PRO A 32 -6.82 -20.38 14.12
N THR A 33 -7.23 -19.25 13.54
CA THR A 33 -8.04 -18.22 14.22
C THR A 33 -9.55 -18.49 14.14
N GLY A 34 -9.95 -19.58 13.48
CA GLY A 34 -11.35 -19.88 13.19
C GLY A 34 -11.89 -19.25 11.90
N LEU A 35 -11.19 -18.27 11.31
CA LEU A 35 -11.48 -17.73 9.97
C LEU A 35 -11.06 -18.71 8.87
N GLY A 36 -11.57 -18.54 7.65
CA GLY A 36 -11.14 -19.35 6.51
C GLY A 36 -9.67 -19.06 6.15
N LYS A 37 -8.90 -20.14 5.93
CA LYS A 37 -7.46 -20.06 5.65
C LYS A 37 -7.18 -19.38 4.30
N TYR A 38 -7.98 -19.69 3.27
CA TYR A 38 -7.79 -19.19 1.90
C TYR A 38 -8.82 -18.13 1.52
N LEU A 39 -10.08 -18.33 1.92
CA LEU A 39 -11.21 -17.47 1.59
C LEU A 39 -11.96 -17.07 2.86
N MET A 40 -12.39 -15.83 2.93
CA MET A 40 -13.22 -15.30 4.02
C MET A 40 -14.16 -14.21 3.47
N ARG A 41 -14.94 -13.56 4.35
CA ARG A 41 -15.81 -12.44 3.97
C ARG A 41 -15.16 -11.10 4.33
N SER A 42 -15.36 -10.10 3.48
CA SER A 42 -15.14 -8.69 3.80
C SER A 42 -16.14 -8.22 4.88
N PRO A 43 -15.96 -7.01 5.46
CA PRO A 43 -16.96 -6.41 6.35
C PRO A 43 -18.36 -6.25 5.71
N THR A 44 -18.44 -6.20 4.38
CA THR A 44 -19.68 -6.02 3.60
C THR A 44 -20.18 -7.30 2.92
N GLY A 45 -19.50 -8.43 3.14
CA GLY A 45 -19.97 -9.76 2.78
C GLY A 45 -19.39 -10.35 1.48
N GLU A 46 -18.60 -9.62 0.69
CA GLU A 46 -17.90 -10.16 -0.47
C GLU A 46 -16.90 -11.25 -0.08
N ILE A 47 -16.70 -12.23 -0.96
CA ILE A 47 -15.66 -13.25 -0.80
C ILE A 47 -14.30 -12.65 -1.17
N ILE A 48 -13.35 -12.74 -0.23
CA ILE A 48 -12.00 -12.18 -0.33
C ILE A 48 -10.96 -13.23 0.07
N PHE A 49 -9.69 -12.99 -0.23
CA PHE A 49 -8.62 -13.84 0.30
C PHE A 49 -8.45 -13.70 1.82
N GLY A 50 -8.11 -14.81 2.47
CA GLY A 50 -7.86 -14.90 3.91
C GLY A 50 -6.47 -14.45 4.36
N GLY A 51 -6.23 -14.48 5.67
CA GLY A 51 -4.98 -14.04 6.28
C GLY A 51 -4.79 -12.53 6.28
N GLU A 52 -3.55 -12.06 6.44
CA GLU A 52 -3.26 -10.62 6.54
C GLU A 52 -3.62 -9.80 5.29
N THR A 53 -3.74 -10.45 4.13
CA THR A 53 -4.15 -9.79 2.89
C THR A 53 -5.62 -9.39 2.88
N MET A 54 -6.39 -9.72 3.92
CA MET A 54 -7.77 -9.21 4.10
C MET A 54 -7.84 -7.68 3.99
N ARG A 55 -6.78 -6.98 4.40
CA ARG A 55 -6.66 -5.51 4.30
C ARG A 55 -6.57 -4.98 2.86
N PHE A 56 -6.31 -5.85 1.89
CA PHE A 56 -6.09 -5.51 0.48
C PHE A 56 -7.19 -6.05 -0.43
N TRP A 57 -8.36 -6.38 0.12
CA TRP A 57 -9.47 -6.96 -0.63
C TRP A 57 -10.02 -6.04 -1.75
N ASP A 58 -9.83 -4.73 -1.62
CA ASP A 58 -10.15 -3.73 -2.64
C ASP A 58 -9.28 -3.81 -3.90
N PHE A 59 -8.18 -4.59 -3.87
CA PHE A 59 -7.30 -4.75 -5.03
C PHE A 59 -8.05 -5.25 -6.26
N ARG A 60 -7.89 -4.55 -7.37
CA ARG A 60 -8.36 -4.98 -8.69
C ARG A 60 -7.19 -5.09 -9.63
N GLY A 61 -7.12 -6.20 -10.39
CA GLY A 61 -6.00 -6.44 -11.29
C GLY A 61 -6.35 -7.47 -12.35
N PRO A 62 -5.88 -7.29 -13.61
CA PRO A 62 -6.38 -8.03 -14.76
C PRO A 62 -6.14 -9.54 -14.68
N TRP A 63 -5.18 -9.99 -13.87
CA TRP A 63 -4.92 -11.41 -13.64
C TRP A 63 -5.88 -12.06 -12.64
N LEU A 64 -6.57 -11.27 -11.81
CA LEU A 64 -7.50 -11.74 -10.79
C LEU A 64 -8.97 -11.51 -11.17
N GLU A 65 -9.26 -10.43 -11.92
CA GLU A 65 -10.63 -10.07 -12.32
C GLU A 65 -11.47 -11.20 -12.94
N PRO A 66 -10.93 -12.09 -13.80
CA PRO A 66 -11.72 -13.18 -14.38
C PRO A 66 -12.34 -14.11 -13.31
N LEU A 67 -11.72 -14.21 -12.14
CA LEU A 67 -12.12 -15.07 -11.03
C LEU A 67 -13.10 -14.39 -10.06
N ARG A 68 -13.48 -13.14 -10.32
CA ARG A 68 -14.51 -12.43 -9.56
C ARG A 68 -15.90 -12.66 -10.19
N GLY A 69 -16.92 -12.65 -9.34
CA GLY A 69 -18.33 -12.62 -9.66
C GLY A 69 -19.04 -11.48 -8.92
N PRO A 70 -20.38 -11.43 -8.92
CA PRO A 70 -21.14 -10.35 -8.28
C PRO A 70 -20.89 -10.17 -6.78
N ASN A 71 -20.49 -11.24 -6.08
CA ASN A 71 -20.28 -11.28 -4.63
C ASN A 71 -18.79 -11.43 -4.24
N GLY A 72 -17.85 -10.94 -5.05
CA GLY A 72 -16.41 -11.08 -4.82
C GLY A 72 -15.80 -12.27 -5.55
N LEU A 73 -14.81 -12.93 -4.97
CA LEU A 73 -14.17 -14.11 -5.56
C LEU A 73 -15.16 -15.27 -5.70
N ASP A 74 -15.23 -15.87 -6.88
CA ASP A 74 -16.16 -16.95 -7.18
C ASP A 74 -15.51 -18.33 -6.95
N LEU A 75 -16.09 -19.13 -6.04
CA LEU A 75 -15.56 -20.44 -5.68
C LEU A 75 -15.56 -21.43 -6.85
N ASN A 76 -16.56 -21.39 -7.75
CA ASN A 76 -16.61 -22.28 -8.89
C ASN A 76 -15.52 -21.91 -9.90
N LYS A 77 -15.30 -20.62 -10.13
CA LYS A 77 -14.20 -20.16 -11.00
C LYS A 77 -12.84 -20.49 -10.41
N LEU A 78 -12.65 -20.32 -9.10
CA LEU A 78 -11.40 -20.68 -8.42
C LEU A 78 -11.10 -22.18 -8.51
N LYS A 79 -12.13 -23.04 -8.55
CA LYS A 79 -11.96 -24.48 -8.70
C LYS A 79 -11.63 -24.90 -10.14
N ASN A 80 -12.27 -24.26 -11.13
CA ASN A 80 -12.32 -24.80 -12.48
C ASN A 80 -11.61 -23.94 -13.54
N ASP A 81 -11.47 -22.64 -13.32
CA ASP A 81 -11.17 -21.69 -14.40
C ASP A 81 -9.78 -21.05 -14.29
N ILE A 82 -9.00 -21.40 -13.26
CA ILE A 82 -7.65 -20.84 -13.06
C ILE A 82 -6.73 -21.26 -14.20
N GLN A 83 -6.21 -20.27 -14.92
CA GLN A 83 -5.32 -20.48 -16.06
C GLN A 83 -3.85 -20.48 -15.65
N PRO A 84 -2.97 -21.26 -16.33
CA PRO A 84 -1.53 -21.28 -16.05
C PRO A 84 -0.88 -19.89 -16.12
N TRP A 85 -1.36 -19.00 -16.99
CA TRP A 85 -0.81 -17.64 -17.09
C TRP A 85 -1.11 -16.78 -15.86
N GLN A 86 -2.27 -16.97 -15.21
CA GLN A 86 -2.60 -16.29 -13.95
C GLN A 86 -1.67 -16.75 -12.84
N VAL A 87 -1.38 -18.06 -12.78
CA VAL A 87 -0.44 -18.64 -11.82
C VAL A 87 0.97 -18.09 -12.03
N ARG A 88 1.46 -18.04 -13.28
CA ARG A 88 2.78 -17.43 -13.59
C ARG A 88 2.83 -15.97 -13.17
N ARG A 89 1.80 -15.20 -13.50
CA ARG A 89 1.70 -13.78 -13.16
C ARG A 89 1.69 -13.54 -11.64
N ALA A 90 0.91 -14.32 -10.90
CA ALA A 90 0.87 -14.21 -9.44
C ALA A 90 2.19 -14.65 -8.80
N ALA A 91 2.84 -15.71 -9.31
CA ALA A 91 4.15 -16.13 -8.84
C ALA A 91 5.24 -15.06 -9.09
N GLU A 92 5.21 -14.41 -10.27
CA GLU A 92 6.06 -13.27 -10.58
C GLU A 92 5.83 -12.12 -9.58
N TYR A 93 4.57 -11.76 -9.32
CA TYR A 93 4.24 -10.62 -8.46
C TYR A 93 4.50 -10.87 -6.98
N MET A 94 4.27 -12.09 -6.50
CA MET A 94 4.64 -12.48 -5.14
C MET A 94 6.15 -12.34 -4.90
N THR A 95 6.97 -12.74 -5.88
CA THR A 95 8.45 -12.72 -5.76
C THR A 95 9.08 -11.36 -6.06
N HIS A 96 8.31 -10.42 -6.59
CA HIS A 96 8.73 -9.03 -6.88
C HIS A 96 7.92 -8.01 -6.07
N ALA A 97 7.53 -8.39 -4.85
CA ALA A 97 6.91 -7.48 -3.90
C ALA A 97 7.78 -6.22 -3.71
N PRO A 98 7.18 -5.04 -3.47
CA PRO A 98 7.91 -3.77 -3.36
C PRO A 98 8.64 -3.60 -2.02
N ASN A 99 9.41 -4.61 -1.60
CA ASN A 99 10.23 -4.61 -0.40
C ASN A 99 11.71 -4.76 -0.78
N GLY A 100 12.57 -3.96 -0.15
CA GLY A 100 14.01 -4.04 -0.31
C GLY A 100 14.74 -2.98 0.51
N SER A 101 16.05 -3.16 0.64
CA SER A 101 16.93 -2.26 1.39
C SER A 101 17.42 -1.08 0.54
N ILE A 102 17.99 -0.05 1.20
CA ILE A 102 18.54 1.12 0.53
C ILE A 102 19.73 0.80 -0.39
N ASN A 103 20.49 -0.27 -0.10
CA ASN A 103 21.57 -0.79 -0.94
C ASN A 103 21.09 -1.81 -1.98
N SER A 104 19.79 -1.81 -2.28
CA SER A 104 19.13 -2.60 -3.33
C SER A 104 19.09 -4.11 -3.13
N VAL A 105 19.09 -4.60 -1.90
CA VAL A 105 18.82 -6.02 -1.62
C VAL A 105 17.30 -6.20 -1.54
N GLY A 106 16.73 -6.95 -2.48
CA GLY A 106 15.30 -7.23 -2.54
C GLY A 106 14.90 -8.31 -1.54
N GLY A 107 13.73 -8.13 -0.91
CA GLY A 107 13.25 -9.03 0.14
C GLY A 107 12.77 -8.29 1.39
N ILE A 108 12.58 -9.05 2.46
CA ILE A 108 12.25 -8.52 3.80
C ILE A 108 13.53 -8.11 4.54
N ILE A 109 13.38 -7.38 5.65
CA ILE A 109 14.52 -6.82 6.41
C ILE A 109 15.52 -7.86 6.94
N THR A 110 15.10 -9.13 7.07
CA THR A 110 15.94 -10.23 7.53
C THR A 110 16.51 -11.09 6.39
N ASP A 111 16.25 -10.74 5.12
CA ASP A 111 16.82 -11.47 3.99
C ASP A 111 18.34 -11.23 3.88
N ILE A 112 19.05 -12.28 3.47
CA ILE A 112 20.47 -12.21 3.16
C ILE A 112 20.71 -11.50 1.83
N ASN A 113 21.94 -11.04 1.59
CA ASN A 113 22.34 -10.55 0.27
C ASN A 113 22.17 -11.66 -0.79
N GLY A 114 21.32 -11.42 -1.79
CA GLY A 114 21.09 -12.40 -2.86
C GLY A 114 20.48 -11.78 -4.12
N PHE A 115 19.32 -11.13 -3.98
CA PHE A 115 18.60 -10.57 -5.12
C PHE A 115 18.76 -9.05 -5.17
N ASN A 116 19.37 -8.53 -6.24
CA ASN A 116 19.53 -7.08 -6.43
C ASN A 116 18.26 -6.48 -7.06
N TYR A 117 17.34 -6.00 -6.23
CA TYR A 117 16.05 -5.50 -6.69
C TYR A 117 15.41 -4.55 -5.68
N VAL A 118 14.96 -3.40 -6.17
CA VAL A 118 13.98 -2.56 -5.48
C VAL A 118 12.95 -2.12 -6.51
N ASN A 119 11.68 -2.32 -6.19
CA ASN A 119 10.58 -2.01 -7.08
C ASN A 119 10.56 -0.48 -7.38
N PRO A 120 10.48 -0.05 -8.65
CA PRO A 120 10.41 1.38 -9.00
C PRO A 120 9.28 2.14 -8.31
N ARG A 121 8.18 1.47 -7.92
CA ARG A 121 7.11 2.08 -7.12
C ARG A 121 7.62 2.60 -5.77
N ALA A 122 8.54 1.88 -5.13
CA ALA A 122 9.13 2.31 -3.85
C ALA A 122 10.01 3.54 -4.06
N TRP A 123 10.89 3.52 -5.06
CA TRP A 123 11.74 4.67 -5.39
C TRP A 123 10.94 5.91 -5.74
N LEU A 124 9.96 5.78 -6.63
CA LEU A 124 9.13 6.90 -7.07
C LEU A 124 8.28 7.44 -5.92
N ALA A 125 7.62 6.58 -5.14
CA ALA A 125 6.80 7.04 -4.02
C ALA A 125 7.63 7.75 -2.94
N ALA A 126 8.79 7.19 -2.57
CA ALA A 126 9.68 7.81 -1.59
C ALA A 126 10.19 9.17 -2.07
N ALA A 127 10.69 9.25 -3.30
CA ALA A 127 11.20 10.50 -3.87
C ALA A 127 10.12 11.59 -3.90
N HIS A 128 8.92 11.27 -4.43
CA HIS A 128 7.85 12.27 -4.53
C HIS A 128 7.28 12.68 -3.18
N PHE A 129 7.24 11.78 -2.19
CA PHE A 129 6.82 12.14 -0.84
C PHE A 129 7.82 13.12 -0.19
N ILE A 130 9.12 12.83 -0.27
CA ILE A 130 10.18 13.70 0.27
C ILE A 130 10.14 15.08 -0.42
N LEU A 131 10.05 15.10 -1.75
CA LEU A 131 9.93 16.34 -2.51
C LEU A 131 8.66 17.10 -2.13
N GLY A 132 7.51 16.45 -2.11
CA GLY A 132 6.23 17.07 -1.74
C GLY A 132 6.24 17.69 -0.34
N PHE A 133 6.86 17.01 0.63
CA PHE A 133 7.03 17.53 1.98
C PHE A 133 7.88 18.81 2.01
N PHE A 134 9.02 18.83 1.32
CA PHE A 134 9.85 20.04 1.26
C PHE A 134 9.21 21.17 0.46
N PHE A 135 8.37 20.86 -0.53
CA PHE A 135 7.56 21.86 -1.21
C PHE A 135 6.52 22.49 -0.27
N LEU A 136 5.92 21.71 0.63
CA LEU A 136 5.04 22.26 1.66
C LEU A 136 5.81 23.18 2.63
N ILE A 137 7.00 22.77 3.08
CA ILE A 137 7.86 23.63 3.91
C ILE A 137 8.20 24.94 3.17
N GLY A 138 8.63 24.84 1.91
CA GLY A 138 8.91 25.99 1.07
C GLY A 138 7.70 26.89 0.88
N HIS A 139 6.51 26.32 0.67
CA HIS A 139 5.26 27.05 0.59
C HIS A 139 4.98 27.85 1.87
N LEU A 140 5.02 27.22 3.04
CA LEU A 140 4.77 27.89 4.32
C LEU A 140 5.77 29.01 4.59
N TRP A 141 7.06 28.73 4.36
CA TRP A 141 8.13 29.71 4.53
C TRP A 141 7.93 30.94 3.62
N HIS A 142 7.74 30.71 2.31
CA HIS A 142 7.63 31.79 1.36
C HIS A 142 6.29 32.53 1.44
N ALA A 143 5.18 31.84 1.73
CA ALA A 143 3.88 32.48 1.93
C ALA A 143 3.89 33.38 3.18
N GLY A 144 4.43 32.89 4.29
CA GLY A 144 4.60 33.68 5.52
C GLY A 144 5.47 34.91 5.28
N ARG A 145 6.64 34.72 4.65
CA ARG A 145 7.56 35.83 4.33
C ARG A 145 6.93 36.84 3.36
N ALA A 146 6.23 36.38 2.33
CA ALA A 146 5.57 37.27 1.36
C ALA A 146 4.51 38.13 2.04
N ARG A 147 3.70 37.55 2.94
CA ARG A 147 2.71 38.30 3.71
C ARG A 147 3.33 39.27 4.69
N ALA A 148 4.40 38.88 5.39
CA ALA A 148 5.13 39.79 6.28
C ALA A 148 5.79 40.95 5.52
N ALA A 149 6.28 40.70 4.31
CA ALA A 149 6.91 41.72 3.46
C ALA A 149 5.87 42.73 2.93
N GLU A 150 4.71 42.25 2.50
CA GLU A 150 3.59 43.12 2.14
C GLU A 150 3.08 43.92 3.36
N GLY A 151 3.12 43.30 4.55
CA GLY A 151 2.80 43.97 5.81
C GLY A 151 3.89 44.92 6.33
N GLY A 152 5.09 44.93 5.72
CA GLY A 152 6.20 45.83 6.08
C GLY A 152 6.95 45.49 7.37
N PHE A 153 6.79 44.29 7.92
CA PHE A 153 7.42 43.86 9.18
C PHE A 153 8.31 42.61 9.04
N GLU A 154 8.66 42.22 7.82
CA GLU A 154 9.49 41.03 7.56
C GLU A 154 10.92 41.15 8.09
N LYS A 155 11.38 42.39 8.36
CA LYS A 155 12.71 42.70 8.90
C LYS A 155 12.73 42.87 10.43
N GLY A 156 11.59 42.68 11.09
CA GLY A 156 11.43 42.88 12.52
C GLY A 156 10.41 43.96 12.85
N LEU A 157 10.16 44.14 14.14
CA LEU A 157 9.24 45.15 14.67
C LEU A 157 9.92 46.51 14.78
N ASP A 158 9.19 47.57 14.48
CA ASP A 158 9.59 48.92 14.84
C ASP A 158 9.43 49.10 16.36
N ARG A 159 10.49 49.58 17.00
CA ARG A 159 10.56 49.76 18.46
C ARG A 159 9.70 50.92 18.93
N GLU A 160 9.39 51.88 18.06
CA GLU A 160 8.56 53.04 18.40
C GLU A 160 7.06 52.76 18.22
N THR A 161 6.70 51.73 17.44
CA THR A 161 5.31 51.43 17.06
C THR A 161 4.93 49.96 17.28
N GLU A 162 5.46 49.32 18.33
CA GLU A 162 5.20 47.92 18.66
C GLU A 162 3.69 47.63 18.84
N PRO A 163 3.04 46.82 17.97
CA PRO A 163 1.57 46.71 17.95
C PRO A 163 0.96 46.19 19.25
N VAL A 164 1.62 45.24 19.91
CA VAL A 164 1.10 44.58 21.13
C VAL A 164 0.96 45.57 22.28
N LEU A 165 1.79 46.61 22.37
CA LEU A 165 1.73 47.63 23.43
C LEU A 165 0.48 48.53 23.34
N SER A 166 -0.17 48.55 22.18
CA SER A 166 -1.42 49.31 21.97
C SER A 166 -2.69 48.49 22.20
N MET A 167 -2.56 47.18 22.45
CA MET A 167 -3.68 46.28 22.71
C MET A 167 -3.96 46.19 24.21
N THR A 168 -5.20 45.88 24.58
CA THR A 168 -5.54 45.58 25.97
C THR A 168 -4.91 44.26 26.40
N ASN A 169 -4.58 44.13 27.69
CA ASN A 169 -4.20 42.84 28.25
C ASN A 169 -5.28 41.79 28.01
N LEU A 170 -4.85 40.54 27.88
CA LEU A 170 -5.78 39.42 27.75
C LEU A 170 -6.50 39.13 29.07
N ASP A 171 -5.88 39.47 30.21
CA ASP A 171 -6.35 39.30 31.57
C ASP A 171 -6.01 40.48 32.50
#